data_AF-A0A356LHD7-F1
#
_entry.id   AF-A0A356LHD7-F1
#
_cell.length_a   1.000
_cell.length_b   1.000
_cell.length_c   1.000
_cell.angle_alpha   90.00
_cell.angle_beta   90.00
_cell.angle_gamma   90.00
#
_symmetry.space_group_name_H-M   'P 1'
#
loop_
_entity.id
_entity.type
_entity.pdbx_description
1 polymer ?
#
loop_
_entity_poly.entity_id
_entity_poly.type
_entity_poly.pdbx_seq_one_letter_code
_entity_poly.pdbx_strand_id
1 'polypeptide(L)'
;MMFNGCSVRAPLWGAFSLVLAVAGCHHFDRATVWQFAKNNPTAPIMSLATLIAYNGLRTQRKIARVKNALDFQNNYLSSEISKKYIANAVQIANNKPAEELSVATLNDQDLLCIREVLNSFERMAIGIEIKVYDSKVLFRSYASTVLTVWKALRPYIRERQQSASYVYCHVDKLAADWMAKRGKKISRRDKAV
;
A
#
# COMPACT_ATOMS: atom_id res chain seq x y z
N MET A 1 21.13 -32.66 26.60
CA MET A 1 20.08 -32.93 25.60
C MET A 1 20.33 -32.02 24.40
N MET A 2 20.82 -32.60 23.31
CA MET A 2 21.24 -31.90 22.09
C MET A 2 20.04 -31.65 21.17
N PHE A 3 19.91 -30.41 20.70
CA PHE A 3 19.02 -30.04 19.59
C PHE A 3 19.62 -30.53 18.27
N ASN A 4 19.00 -31.50 17.62
CA ASN A 4 19.32 -31.86 16.23
C ASN A 4 18.43 -31.06 15.28
N GLY A 5 19.06 -30.13 14.56
CA GLY A 5 18.49 -29.49 13.39
C GLY A 5 18.38 -30.47 12.23
N CYS A 6 17.29 -30.38 11.49
CA CYS A 6 17.21 -30.91 10.14
C CYS A 6 16.37 -29.94 9.30
N SER A 7 17.05 -28.99 8.65
CA SER A 7 16.42 -28.10 7.68
C SER A 7 16.24 -28.88 6.37
N VAL A 8 15.03 -29.40 6.14
CA VAL A 8 14.65 -29.96 4.84
C VAL A 8 14.34 -28.79 3.91
N ARG A 9 15.36 -28.30 3.19
CA ARG A 9 15.16 -27.47 1.99
C ARG A 9 14.60 -28.38 0.90
N ALA A 10 13.28 -28.44 0.78
CA ALA A 10 12.63 -29.06 -0.37
C ALA A 10 12.96 -28.25 -1.64
N PRO A 11 13.42 -28.88 -2.74
CA PRO A 11 13.70 -28.19 -3.98
C PRO A 11 12.38 -27.83 -4.68
N LEU A 12 11.99 -26.56 -4.59
CA LEU A 12 10.82 -25.96 -5.28
C LEU A 12 10.90 -25.97 -6.82
N TRP A 13 11.92 -26.60 -7.41
CA TRP A 13 12.14 -26.62 -8.85
C TRP A 13 11.24 -27.63 -9.60
N GLY A 14 10.69 -28.64 -8.92
CA GLY A 14 9.83 -29.64 -9.56
C GLY A 14 8.42 -29.16 -9.95
N ALA A 15 7.84 -28.22 -9.19
CA ALA A 15 6.45 -27.79 -9.39
C ALA A 15 6.28 -26.78 -10.54
N PHE A 16 7.35 -26.09 -10.94
CA PHE A 16 7.29 -25.11 -12.03
C PHE A 16 7.34 -25.73 -13.43
N SER A 17 7.88 -26.95 -13.59
CA SER A 17 8.01 -27.57 -14.91
C SER A 17 6.66 -28.09 -15.46
N LEU A 18 5.73 -28.47 -14.59
CA LEU A 18 4.47 -29.11 -15.01
C LEU A 18 3.44 -28.09 -15.53
N VAL A 19 3.41 -26.87 -14.99
CA VAL A 19 2.51 -25.81 -15.48
C VAL A 19 3.02 -25.22 -16.80
N LEU A 20 4.34 -25.13 -17.00
CA LEU A 20 4.94 -24.72 -18.27
C LEU A 20 4.84 -25.80 -19.36
N ALA A 21 4.91 -27.08 -18.99
CA ALA A 21 4.67 -28.19 -19.91
C ALA A 21 3.23 -28.23 -20.44
N VAL A 22 2.25 -27.73 -19.67
CA VAL A 22 0.83 -27.70 -20.07
C VAL A 22 0.48 -26.46 -20.91
N ALA A 23 1.23 -25.35 -20.79
CA ALA A 23 0.89 -24.09 -21.48
C ALA A 23 1.67 -23.84 -22.79
N GLY A 24 2.77 -24.57 -23.05
CA GLY A 24 3.69 -24.27 -24.15
C GLY A 24 3.48 -25.04 -25.47
N CYS A 25 2.57 -26.01 -25.54
CA CYS A 25 2.39 -26.84 -26.74
C CYS A 25 0.99 -26.69 -27.35
N HIS A 26 0.92 -26.00 -28.49
CA HIS A 26 -0.28 -25.76 -29.29
C HIS A 26 -0.93 -27.02 -29.92
N HIS A 27 -0.54 -28.23 -29.50
CA HIS A 27 -1.08 -29.51 -29.99
C HIS A 27 -1.26 -30.53 -28.86
N PHE A 28 -2.08 -30.23 -27.86
CA PHE A 28 -2.44 -31.19 -26.82
C PHE A 28 -3.82 -31.79 -27.10
N ASP A 29 -3.83 -32.99 -27.67
CA ASP A 29 -5.03 -33.79 -27.88
C ASP A 29 -5.59 -34.28 -26.53
N ARG A 30 -6.92 -34.29 -26.34
CA ARG A 30 -7.52 -34.68 -25.04
C ARG A 30 -7.16 -36.12 -24.65
N ALA A 31 -6.94 -36.97 -25.65
CA ALA A 31 -6.55 -38.36 -25.47
C ALA A 31 -5.19 -38.53 -24.79
N THR A 32 -4.20 -37.68 -25.09
CA THR A 32 -2.85 -37.78 -24.51
C THR A 32 -2.81 -37.32 -23.06
N VAL A 33 -3.59 -36.29 -22.68
CA VAL A 33 -3.77 -35.87 -21.28
C VAL A 33 -4.40 -36.99 -20.45
N TRP A 34 -5.42 -37.65 -20.99
CA TRP A 34 -6.14 -38.72 -20.31
C TRP A 34 -5.26 -39.94 -20.06
N GLN A 35 -4.46 -40.35 -21.06
CA GLN A 35 -3.51 -41.45 -20.90
C GLN A 35 -2.41 -41.13 -19.88
N PHE A 36 -1.88 -39.90 -19.90
CA PHE A 36 -0.90 -39.45 -18.92
C PHE A 36 -1.45 -39.44 -17.49
N ALA A 37 -2.68 -38.97 -17.31
CA ALA A 37 -3.35 -38.94 -16.00
C ALA A 37 -3.66 -40.35 -15.46
N LYS A 38 -3.99 -41.29 -16.35
CA LYS A 38 -4.21 -42.70 -15.98
C LYS A 38 -2.90 -43.39 -15.53
N ASN A 39 -1.79 -43.08 -16.20
CA ASN A 39 -0.49 -43.66 -15.88
C ASN A 39 0.16 -43.03 -14.63
N ASN A 40 -0.23 -41.80 -14.27
CA ASN A 40 0.30 -41.07 -13.13
C ASN A 40 -0.83 -40.51 -12.24
N PRO A 41 -1.45 -41.32 -11.36
CA PRO A 41 -2.62 -40.92 -10.58
C PRO A 41 -2.36 -39.76 -9.59
N THR A 42 -1.10 -39.51 -9.22
CA THR A 42 -0.69 -38.41 -8.34
C THR A 42 -0.59 -37.06 -9.06
N ALA A 43 -0.36 -37.04 -10.38
CA ALA A 43 -0.22 -35.81 -11.16
C ALA A 43 -1.46 -34.88 -11.13
N PRO A 44 -2.71 -35.36 -11.28
CA PRO A 44 -3.89 -34.49 -11.17
C PRO A 44 -4.05 -33.92 -9.76
N ILE A 45 -3.75 -34.70 -8.72
CA ILE A 45 -3.82 -34.27 -7.32
C ILE A 45 -2.80 -33.16 -7.06
N MET A 46 -1.56 -33.34 -7.50
CA MET A 46 -0.49 -32.35 -7.37
C MET A 46 -0.81 -31.04 -8.11
N SER A 47 -1.44 -31.14 -9.28
CA SER A 47 -1.85 -29.98 -10.08
C SER A 47 -2.94 -29.17 -9.36
N LEU A 48 -3.95 -29.86 -8.81
CA LEU A 48 -5.00 -29.23 -8.01
C LEU A 48 -4.43 -28.58 -6.74
N ALA A 49 -3.56 -29.29 -6.02
CA ALA A 49 -2.90 -28.78 -4.82
C ALA A 49 -2.08 -27.52 -5.12
N THR A 50 -1.34 -27.51 -6.24
CA THR A 50 -0.56 -26.34 -6.68
C THR A 50 -1.45 -25.14 -6.97
N LEU A 51 -2.59 -25.35 -7.63
CA LEU A 51 -3.54 -24.28 -7.94
C LEU A 51 -4.18 -23.70 -6.66
N ILE A 52 -4.56 -24.56 -5.71
CA ILE A 52 -5.08 -24.14 -4.40
C ILE A 52 -4.01 -23.35 -3.65
N ALA A 53 -2.78 -23.85 -3.58
CA ALA A 53 -1.67 -23.18 -2.91
C ALA A 53 -1.35 -21.81 -3.53
N TYR A 54 -1.36 -21.72 -4.86
CA TYR A 54 -1.16 -20.47 -5.59
C TYR A 54 -2.20 -19.41 -5.24
N ASN A 55 -3.48 -19.80 -5.22
CA ASN A 55 -4.59 -18.93 -4.82
C ASN A 55 -4.50 -18.54 -3.34
N GLY A 56 -4.08 -19.47 -2.48
CA GLY A 56 -3.78 -19.24 -1.07
C GLY A 56 -2.73 -18.16 -0.88
N LEU A 57 -1.57 -18.27 -1.55
CA LEU A 57 -0.48 -17.29 -1.48
C LEU A 57 -0.92 -15.90 -1.95
N ARG A 58 -1.68 -15.82 -3.05
CA ARG A 58 -2.23 -14.54 -3.54
C ARG A 58 -3.15 -13.90 -2.50
N THR A 59 -4.01 -14.69 -1.87
CA THR A 59 -4.96 -14.22 -0.86
C THR A 59 -4.24 -13.79 0.42
N GLN A 60 -3.26 -14.56 0.88
CA GLN A 60 -2.42 -14.22 2.03
C GLN A 60 -1.67 -12.89 1.83
N ARG A 61 -1.08 -12.68 0.65
CA ARG A 61 -0.44 -11.39 0.31
C ARG A 61 -1.43 -10.22 0.36
N LYS A 62 -2.69 -10.43 -0.05
CA LYS A 62 -3.74 -9.41 0.06
C LYS A 62 -4.12 -9.15 1.52
N ILE A 63 -4.35 -10.20 2.30
CA ILE A 63 -4.70 -10.09 3.73
C ILE A 63 -3.58 -9.38 4.50
N ALA A 64 -2.31 -9.73 4.25
CA ALA A 64 -1.17 -9.08 4.88
C ALA A 64 -1.13 -7.58 4.61
N ARG A 65 -1.34 -7.14 3.36
CA ARG A 65 -1.37 -5.71 3.01
C ARG A 65 -2.53 -4.96 3.64
N VAL A 66 -3.71 -5.60 3.72
CA VAL A 66 -4.89 -5.02 4.38
C VAL A 66 -4.64 -4.92 5.88
N LYS A 67 -4.11 -5.97 6.51
CA LYS A 67 -3.75 -5.97 7.93
C LYS A 67 -2.73 -4.88 8.24
N ASN A 68 -1.64 -4.79 7.48
CA ASN A 68 -0.62 -3.75 7.67
C ASN A 68 -1.21 -2.34 7.55
N ALA A 69 -2.15 -2.13 6.62
CA ALA A 69 -2.84 -0.84 6.48
C ALA A 69 -3.75 -0.54 7.68
N LEU A 70 -4.43 -1.55 8.23
CA LEU A 70 -5.26 -1.43 9.43
C LEU A 70 -4.42 -1.21 10.69
N ASP A 71 -3.28 -1.90 10.81
CA ASP A 71 -2.34 -1.72 11.92
C ASP A 71 -1.74 -0.31 11.89
N PHE A 72 -1.40 0.21 10.71
CA PHE A 72 -1.00 1.61 10.57
C PHE A 72 -2.12 2.58 11.02
N GLN A 73 -3.35 2.32 10.62
CA GLN A 73 -4.53 3.08 11.03
C GLN A 73 -4.71 3.06 12.56
N ASN A 74 -4.66 1.88 13.17
CA ASN A 74 -4.91 1.68 14.60
C ASN A 74 -3.77 2.21 15.48
N ASN A 75 -2.53 2.04 15.05
CA ASN A 75 -1.37 2.41 15.87
C ASN A 75 -1.01 3.89 15.70
N TYR A 76 -1.01 4.40 14.47
CA TYR A 76 -0.60 5.76 14.22
C TYR A 76 -1.80 6.71 14.21
N LEU A 77 -2.75 6.52 13.29
CA LEU A 77 -3.77 7.53 13.02
C LEU A 77 -4.92 7.60 14.03
N SER A 78 -5.19 6.53 14.78
CA SER A 78 -6.15 6.58 15.91
C SER A 78 -5.53 6.92 17.25
N SER A 79 -4.20 7.06 17.34
CA SER A 79 -3.56 7.51 18.58
C SER A 79 -3.99 8.95 18.92
N GLU A 80 -4.27 9.21 20.20
CA GLU A 80 -4.65 10.55 20.67
C GLU A 80 -3.57 11.59 20.36
N ILE A 81 -2.30 11.18 20.38
CA ILE A 81 -1.16 12.01 20.04
C ILE A 81 -1.21 12.44 18.56
N SER A 82 -1.42 11.50 17.63
CA SER A 82 -1.46 11.84 16.20
C SER A 82 -2.69 12.66 15.86
N LYS A 83 -3.85 12.39 16.48
CA LYS A 83 -5.04 13.24 16.32
C LYS A 83 -4.76 14.68 16.76
N LYS A 84 -4.09 14.87 17.91
CA LYS A 84 -3.67 16.20 18.39
C LYS A 84 -2.73 16.87 17.39
N TYR A 85 -1.73 16.17 16.88
CA TYR A 85 -0.81 16.75 15.89
C TYR A 85 -1.51 17.11 14.57
N ILE A 86 -2.42 16.26 14.07
CA ILE A 86 -3.20 16.57 12.87
C ILE A 86 -4.10 17.78 13.11
N ALA A 87 -4.81 17.83 14.24
CA ALA A 87 -5.67 18.95 14.60
C ALA A 87 -4.89 20.26 14.70
N ASN A 88 -3.75 20.24 15.40
CA ASN A 88 -2.86 21.39 15.54
C ASN A 88 -2.32 21.83 14.19
N ALA A 89 -1.83 20.90 13.35
CA ALA A 89 -1.30 21.22 12.04
C ALA A 89 -2.35 21.89 11.13
N VAL A 90 -3.61 21.43 11.18
CA VAL A 90 -4.73 22.06 10.46
C VAL A 90 -5.07 23.43 11.05
N GLN A 91 -5.09 23.57 12.38
CA GLN A 91 -5.36 24.83 13.05
C GLN A 91 -4.30 25.89 12.71
N ILE A 92 -3.01 25.52 12.76
CA ILE A 92 -1.89 26.38 12.38
C ILE A 92 -2.07 26.84 10.93
N ALA A 93 -2.38 25.91 10.03
CA ALA A 93 -2.52 26.19 8.61
C ALA A 93 -3.75 27.05 8.26
N ASN A 94 -4.82 27.00 9.06
CA ASN A 94 -6.01 27.82 8.86
C ASN A 94 -5.90 29.21 9.50
N ASN A 95 -5.14 29.34 10.59
CA ASN A 95 -5.02 30.59 11.35
C ASN A 95 -3.89 31.48 10.86
N LYS A 96 -2.86 30.91 10.22
CA LYS A 96 -1.71 31.66 9.69
C LYS A 96 -1.85 31.81 8.18
N PRO A 97 -1.61 32.99 7.60
CA PRO A 97 -1.53 33.17 6.16
C PRO A 97 -0.38 32.31 5.59
N ALA A 98 -0.47 31.97 4.29
CA ALA A 98 0.48 31.08 3.64
C ALA A 98 1.95 31.52 3.75
N GLU A 99 2.20 32.83 3.84
CA GLU A 99 3.52 33.45 3.99
C GLU A 99 4.12 33.22 5.39
N GLU A 100 3.29 33.01 6.41
CA GLU A 100 3.70 32.74 7.80
C GLU A 100 3.84 31.25 8.12
N LEU A 101 3.53 30.37 7.16
CA LEU A 101 3.82 28.93 7.26
C LEU A 101 5.30 28.60 7.00
N SER A 102 6.19 29.58 7.15
CA SER A 102 7.61 29.39 6.93
C SER A 102 8.31 28.72 8.10
N VAL A 103 9.44 28.07 7.82
CA VAL A 103 10.27 27.47 8.87
C VAL A 103 10.77 28.54 9.84
N ALA A 104 10.98 29.77 9.38
CA ALA A 104 11.48 30.88 10.18
C ALA A 104 10.42 31.50 11.11
N THR A 105 9.14 31.42 10.74
CA THR A 105 8.05 32.08 11.48
C THR A 105 7.36 31.15 12.49
N LEU A 106 7.41 29.84 12.25
CA LEU A 106 6.77 28.86 13.12
C LEU A 106 7.59 28.62 14.39
N ASN A 107 6.91 28.49 15.53
CA ASN A 107 7.55 28.08 16.77
C ASN A 107 7.97 26.59 16.70
N ASP A 108 8.86 26.17 17.60
CA ASP A 108 9.42 24.82 17.58
C ASP A 108 8.35 23.73 17.73
N GLN A 109 7.30 23.99 18.51
CA GLN A 109 6.23 23.03 18.75
C GLN A 109 5.34 22.82 17.53
N ASP A 110 4.97 23.91 16.84
CA ASP A 110 4.22 23.94 15.59
C ASP A 110 5.00 23.20 14.51
N LEU A 111 6.31 23.48 14.40
CA LEU A 111 7.21 22.79 13.48
C LEU A 111 7.26 21.29 13.74
N LEU A 112 7.37 20.88 15.01
CA LEU A 112 7.36 19.47 15.39
C LEU A 112 6.03 18.81 15.00
N CYS A 113 4.90 19.45 15.29
CA CYS A 113 3.57 18.92 14.93
C CYS A 113 3.46 18.71 13.40
N ILE A 114 3.83 19.73 12.62
CA ILE A 114 3.77 19.69 11.16
C ILE A 114 4.68 18.60 10.59
N ARG A 115 5.93 18.52 11.07
CA ARG A 115 6.90 17.50 10.63
C ARG A 115 6.41 16.10 10.94
N GLU A 116 5.90 15.83 12.14
CA GLU A 116 5.42 14.50 12.50
C GLU A 116 4.25 14.03 11.63
N VAL A 117 3.30 14.93 11.34
CA VAL A 117 2.17 14.63 10.45
C VAL A 117 2.64 14.34 9.04
N LEU A 118 3.47 15.22 8.46
CA LEU A 118 3.96 15.07 7.08
C LEU A 118 4.87 13.84 6.93
N ASN A 119 5.77 13.59 7.87
CA ASN A 119 6.63 12.40 7.88
C ASN A 119 5.80 11.11 7.87
N SER A 120 4.67 11.12 8.55
CA SER A 120 3.83 9.92 8.64
C SER A 120 2.99 9.70 7.41
N PHE A 121 2.51 10.78 6.78
CA PHE A 121 1.91 10.68 5.46
C PHE A 121 2.94 10.26 4.40
N GLU A 122 4.20 10.68 4.52
CA GLU A 122 5.29 10.26 3.64
C GLU A 122 5.57 8.76 3.78
N ARG A 123 5.72 8.26 5.01
CA ARG A 123 5.86 6.82 5.28
C ARG A 123 4.67 6.02 4.74
N MET A 124 3.46 6.54 4.89
CA MET A 124 2.26 5.92 4.34
C MET A 124 2.28 5.89 2.80
N ALA A 125 2.65 7.00 2.16
CA ALA A 125 2.74 7.11 0.71
C ALA A 125 3.78 6.12 0.14
N ILE A 126 4.96 6.05 0.75
CA ILE A 126 5.99 5.08 0.40
C ILE A 126 5.46 3.65 0.57
N GLY A 127 4.83 3.34 1.70
CA GLY A 127 4.28 2.01 1.98
C GLY A 127 3.19 1.57 0.97
N ILE A 128 2.42 2.53 0.43
CA ILE A 128 1.50 2.27 -0.69
C ILE A 128 2.27 1.96 -1.98
N GLU A 129 3.28 2.76 -2.30
CA GLU A 129 4.09 2.64 -3.52
C GLU A 129 4.82 1.29 -3.60
N ILE A 130 5.46 0.86 -2.50
CA ILE A 130 6.13 -0.44 -2.41
C ILE A 130 5.16 -1.61 -2.16
N LYS A 131 3.85 -1.37 -2.24
CA LYS A 131 2.77 -2.37 -2.06
C LYS A 131 2.81 -3.09 -0.70
N VAL A 132 3.31 -2.44 0.34
CA VAL A 132 3.23 -2.94 1.73
C VAL A 132 1.83 -2.68 2.31
N TYR A 133 1.20 -1.58 1.92
CA TYR A 133 -0.16 -1.23 2.31
C TYR A 133 -1.16 -1.38 1.17
N ASP A 134 -2.41 -1.73 1.51
CA ASP A 134 -3.51 -1.67 0.56
C ASP A 134 -3.99 -0.21 0.37
N SER A 135 -3.73 0.33 -0.82
CA SER A 135 -4.12 1.70 -1.20
C SER A 135 -5.62 1.96 -1.09
N LYS A 136 -6.47 0.95 -1.33
CA LYS A 136 -7.93 1.14 -1.32
C LYS A 136 -8.45 1.31 0.10
N VAL A 137 -7.89 0.57 1.05
CA VAL A 137 -8.22 0.69 2.48
C VAL A 137 -7.87 2.10 2.96
N LEU A 138 -6.62 2.52 2.76
CA LEU A 138 -6.15 3.84 3.20
C LEU A 138 -6.89 5.01 2.52
N PHE A 139 -7.17 4.90 1.21
CA PHE A 139 -7.95 5.91 0.51
C PHE A 139 -9.37 6.07 1.07
N ARG A 140 -10.05 4.97 1.41
CA ARG A 140 -11.42 5.02 1.95
C ARG A 140 -11.47 5.67 3.32
N SER A 141 -10.48 5.39 4.17
CA SER A 141 -10.46 5.89 5.55
C SER A 141 -9.93 7.33 5.65
N TYR A 142 -8.88 7.68 4.88
CA TYR A 142 -8.07 8.87 5.18
C TYR A 142 -7.91 9.86 4.02
N ALA A 143 -8.51 9.62 2.85
CA ALA A 143 -8.34 10.54 1.73
C ALA A 143 -8.76 11.98 2.05
N SER A 144 -9.84 12.18 2.82
CA SER A 144 -10.25 13.52 3.21
C SER A 144 -9.21 14.21 4.09
N THR A 145 -8.75 13.54 5.16
CA THR A 145 -7.78 14.12 6.12
C THR A 145 -6.45 14.45 5.44
N VAL A 146 -5.89 13.50 4.68
CA VAL A 146 -4.60 13.70 4.00
C VAL A 146 -4.70 14.85 3.00
N LEU A 147 -5.77 14.91 2.20
CA LEU A 147 -5.93 15.98 1.21
C LEU A 147 -6.16 17.35 1.87
N THR A 148 -6.90 17.42 2.98
CA THR A 148 -7.11 18.68 3.71
C THR A 148 -5.80 19.19 4.29
N VAL A 149 -5.07 18.33 5.02
CA VAL A 149 -3.79 18.69 5.63
C VAL A 149 -2.76 19.06 4.56
N TRP A 150 -2.67 18.28 3.48
CA TRP A 150 -1.73 18.55 2.39
C TRP A 150 -2.00 19.88 1.71
N LYS A 151 -3.27 20.23 1.47
CA LYS A 151 -3.63 21.54 0.90
C LYS A 151 -3.24 22.68 1.84
N ALA A 152 -3.52 22.51 3.13
CA ALA A 152 -3.27 23.53 4.13
C ALA A 152 -1.75 23.76 4.34
N LEU A 153 -0.96 22.69 4.37
CA LEU A 153 0.49 22.73 4.54
C LEU A 153 1.27 22.86 3.21
N ARG A 154 0.60 23.13 2.09
CA ARG A 154 1.24 23.26 0.78
C ARG A 154 2.34 24.33 0.73
N PRO A 155 2.17 25.52 1.35
CA PRO A 155 3.21 26.54 1.39
C PRO A 155 4.48 26.03 2.10
N TYR A 156 4.32 25.43 3.28
CA TYR A 156 5.42 24.82 4.04
C TYR A 156 6.17 23.75 3.24
N ILE A 157 5.44 22.83 2.59
CA ILE A 157 6.04 21.77 1.77
C ILE A 157 6.89 22.37 0.64
N ARG A 158 6.37 23.40 -0.04
CA ARG A 158 7.07 24.07 -1.14
C ARG A 158 8.35 24.76 -0.68
N GLU A 159 8.32 25.45 0.45
CA GLU A 159 9.53 26.06 1.02
C GLU A 159 10.60 25.01 1.33
N ARG A 160 10.21 23.89 1.96
CA ARG A 160 11.15 22.78 2.23
C ARG A 160 11.72 22.18 0.94
N GLN A 161 10.91 22.13 -0.11
CA GLN A 161 11.33 21.65 -1.43
C GLN A 161 12.27 22.61 -2.17
N GLN A 162 12.32 23.90 -1.81
CA GLN A 162 13.32 24.83 -2.37
C GLN A 162 14.74 24.44 -1.94
N SER A 163 14.91 23.98 -0.69
CA SER A 163 16.20 23.47 -0.21
C SER A 163 16.46 22.02 -0.66
N ALA A 164 15.42 21.18 -0.68
CA ALA A 164 15.55 19.77 -1.02
C ALA A 164 14.29 19.25 -1.75
N SER A 165 14.35 19.18 -3.08
CA SER A 165 13.20 18.87 -3.95
C SER A 165 12.52 17.52 -3.68
N TYR A 166 13.23 16.57 -3.08
CA TYR A 166 12.70 15.24 -2.75
C TYR A 166 11.86 15.22 -1.46
N VAL A 167 11.87 16.29 -0.66
CA VAL A 167 11.15 16.33 0.62
C VAL A 167 9.63 16.29 0.38
N TYR A 168 8.97 15.31 1.00
CA TYR A 168 7.52 15.06 0.90
C TYR A 168 7.00 14.79 -0.53
N CYS A 169 7.87 14.33 -1.43
CA CYS A 169 7.49 14.10 -2.83
C CYS A 169 6.52 12.92 -2.99
N HIS A 170 6.59 11.92 -2.10
CA HIS A 170 5.68 10.77 -2.15
C HIS A 170 4.27 11.17 -1.71
N VAL A 171 4.15 12.05 -0.70
CA VAL A 171 2.88 12.66 -0.30
C VAL A 171 2.27 13.50 -1.42
N ASP A 172 3.08 14.27 -2.15
CA ASP A 172 2.60 15.06 -3.30
C ASP A 172 2.00 14.18 -4.38
N LYS A 173 2.72 13.12 -4.74
CA LYS A 173 2.25 12.11 -5.70
C LYS A 173 0.97 11.44 -5.21
N LEU A 174 0.93 11.05 -3.93
CA LEU A 174 -0.25 10.43 -3.31
C LEU A 174 -1.47 11.37 -3.36
N ALA A 175 -1.28 12.64 -3.01
CA ALA A 175 -2.33 13.64 -3.01
C ALA A 175 -2.87 13.87 -4.44
N ALA A 176 -2.00 13.99 -5.43
CA ALA A 176 -2.39 14.12 -6.84
C ALA A 176 -3.23 12.92 -7.31
N ASP A 177 -2.76 11.70 -7.04
CA ASP A 177 -3.47 10.46 -7.37
C ASP A 177 -4.85 10.39 -6.70
N TRP A 178 -4.94 10.81 -5.44
CA TRP A 178 -6.16 10.77 -4.65
C TRP A 178 -7.16 11.83 -5.07
N MET A 179 -6.70 13.03 -5.45
CA MET A 179 -7.55 14.06 -6.06
C MET A 179 -8.14 13.58 -7.39
N ALA A 180 -7.31 12.99 -8.26
CA ALA A 180 -7.78 12.43 -9.53
C ALA A 180 -8.80 11.30 -9.32
N LYS A 181 -8.56 10.39 -8.36
CA LYS A 181 -9.51 9.34 -7.98
C LYS A 181 -10.83 9.91 -7.46
N ARG A 182 -10.80 10.99 -6.67
CA ARG A 182 -12.01 11.63 -6.13
C ARG A 182 -12.82 12.31 -7.23
N GLY A 183 -12.18 13.04 -8.14
CA GLY A 183 -12.85 13.63 -9.31
C GLY A 183 -13.55 12.59 -10.18
N LYS A 184 -12.89 11.46 -10.46
CA LYS A 184 -13.50 10.33 -11.20
C LYS A 184 -14.73 9.73 -10.49
N LYS A 185 -14.74 9.68 -9.15
CA LYS A 185 -15.90 9.18 -8.39
C LYS A 185 -17.08 10.15 -8.46
N ILE A 186 -16.83 11.45 -8.36
CA ILE A 186 -17.86 12.50 -8.43
C ILE A 186 -18.52 12.49 -9.81
N SER A 187 -17.72 12.55 -10.89
CA SER A 187 -18.23 12.51 -12.26
C SER A 187 -19.07 11.25 -12.58
N ARG A 188 -18.74 10.09 -11.99
CA ARG A 188 -19.54 8.87 -12.15
C ARG A 188 -20.87 8.94 -11.41
N ARG A 189 -20.92 9.63 -10.26
CA ARG A 189 -22.16 9.85 -9.51
C ARG A 189 -23.08 10.80 -10.26
N ASP A 190 -22.53 11.88 -10.81
CA ASP A 190 -23.31 12.91 -11.53
C ASP A 190 -23.89 12.39 -12.85
N LYS A 191 -23.27 11.39 -13.48
CA LYS A 191 -23.81 10.71 -14.68
C LYS A 191 -24.87 9.64 -14.38
N ALA A 192 -25.03 9.26 -13.12
CA ALA A 192 -25.96 8.23 -12.67
C ALA A 192 -27.23 8.80 -12.04
N VAL A 193 -27.32 10.13 -11.95
CA VAL A 193 -28.48 10.93 -11.54
C VAL A 193 -29.07 11.55 -12.80
#